data_AF-A0A937NVR0-F1
#
_entry.id   AF-A0A937NVR0-F1
#
_cell.length_a   1.000
_cell.length_b   1.000
_cell.length_c   1.000
_cell.angle_alpha   90.00
_cell.angle_beta   90.00
_cell.angle_gamma   90.00
#
_symmetry.space_group_name_H-M   'P 1'
#
loop_
_entity.id
_entity.type
_entity.pdbx_description
1 polymer ?
#
loop_
_entity_poly.entity_id
_entity_poly.type
_entity_poly.pdbx_seq_one_letter_code
_entity_poly.pdbx_strand_id
1 'polypeptide(L)'
;MANLASVLKDEVARLARKEIRSQTATLQKASAQYRRDVAALKRRAAALERQVALLERNAHAQAAPAESAPAESTKLRFTAKGLRTQRKRLGLSAGAYAKLVGVTAQSIYNWERGTAKPRQSQIAAIAALRGIGKKEAKAKLAQLPAAPAKRAAAKKVAAKKTAPRKAKKVKKVAAKKTAPRKAKKAVSKKRPAAKKRAVTKRKK
;
A
#
# COMPACT_ATOMS: atom_id res chain seq x y z
N MET A 1 38.58 -69.87 -43.81
CA MET A 1 39.56 -68.76 -43.77
C MET A 1 38.83 -67.49 -43.36
N ALA A 2 39.36 -66.69 -42.44
CA ALA A 2 38.68 -65.48 -41.97
C ALA A 2 38.53 -64.48 -43.12
N ASN A 3 37.33 -63.88 -43.25
CA ASN A 3 37.03 -62.90 -44.28
C ASN A 3 37.65 -61.54 -43.88
N LEU A 4 38.67 -61.09 -44.61
CA LEU A 4 39.38 -59.84 -44.31
C LEU A 4 38.44 -58.62 -44.23
N ALA A 5 37.39 -58.60 -45.06
CA ALA A 5 36.42 -57.51 -45.06
C ALA A 5 35.58 -57.46 -43.78
N SER A 6 35.29 -58.61 -43.14
CA SER A 6 34.57 -58.61 -41.87
C SER A 6 35.47 -58.13 -40.73
N VAL A 7 36.73 -58.60 -40.68
CA VAL A 7 37.70 -58.18 -39.67
C VAL A 7 37.94 -56.67 -39.70
N LEU A 8 38.08 -56.08 -40.90
CA LEU A 8 38.30 -54.63 -41.04
C LEU A 8 37.06 -53.83 -40.63
N LYS A 9 35.84 -54.28 -40.98
CA LYS A 9 34.59 -53.63 -40.55
C LYS A 9 34.44 -53.66 -39.02
N ASP A 10 34.77 -54.79 -38.39
CA ASP A 10 34.71 -54.93 -36.94
C ASP A 10 35.68 -53.98 -36.24
N GLU A 11 36.89 -53.82 -36.80
CA GLU A 11 37.89 -52.91 -36.28
C GLU A 11 37.49 -51.44 -36.45
N VAL A 12 36.95 -51.06 -37.61
CA VAL A 12 36.39 -49.72 -37.83
C VAL A 12 35.25 -49.43 -36.84
N ALA A 13 34.34 -50.38 -36.64
CA ALA A 13 33.24 -50.23 -35.69
C ALA A 13 33.74 -50.13 -34.24
N ARG A 14 34.80 -50.88 -33.88
CA ARG A 14 35.44 -50.81 -32.57
C ARG A 14 36.08 -49.43 -32.34
N LEU A 15 36.84 -48.91 -33.30
CA LEU A 15 37.46 -47.59 -33.23
C LEU A 15 36.42 -46.46 -33.18
N ALA A 16 35.40 -46.52 -34.03
CA ALA A 16 34.30 -45.54 -34.03
C ALA A 16 33.58 -45.50 -32.67
N ARG A 17 33.27 -46.67 -32.07
CA ARG A 17 32.67 -46.75 -30.73
C ARG A 17 33.60 -46.21 -29.64
N LYS A 18 34.92 -46.44 -29.76
CA LYS A 18 35.92 -45.91 -28.83
C LYS A 18 35.97 -44.39 -28.88
N GLU A 19 35.96 -43.81 -30.08
CA GLU A 19 36.00 -42.36 -30.29
C GLU A 19 34.70 -41.66 -29.87
N ILE A 20 33.54 -42.23 -30.18
CA ILE A 20 32.26 -41.70 -29.69
C ILE A 20 32.23 -41.70 -28.15
N ARG A 21 32.75 -42.75 -27.52
CA ARG A 21 32.83 -42.83 -26.06
C ARG A 21 33.81 -41.80 -25.49
N SER A 22 34.98 -41.60 -26.08
CA SER A 22 35.95 -40.60 -25.60
C SER A 22 35.35 -39.19 -25.66
N GLN A 23 34.67 -38.85 -26.76
CA GLN A 23 34.06 -37.54 -26.96
C GLN A 23 32.83 -37.30 -26.06
N THR A 24 32.00 -38.32 -25.85
CA THR A 24 30.73 -38.15 -25.10
C THR A 24 30.85 -38.41 -23.60
N ALA A 25 31.90 -39.09 -23.12
CA ALA A 25 32.02 -39.46 -21.71
C ALA A 25 31.97 -38.27 -20.75
N THR A 26 32.64 -37.16 -21.09
CA THR A 26 32.65 -35.95 -20.26
C THR A 26 31.25 -35.32 -20.18
N LEU A 27 30.55 -35.25 -21.31
CA LEU A 27 29.19 -34.72 -21.36
C LEU A 27 28.20 -35.60 -20.58
N GLN A 28 28.31 -36.93 -20.70
CA GLN A 28 27.48 -37.85 -19.94
C GLN A 28 27.72 -37.73 -18.43
N LYS A 29 28.98 -37.58 -17.99
CA LYS A 29 29.33 -37.30 -16.58
C LYS A 29 28.73 -35.99 -16.09
N ALA A 30 28.86 -34.91 -16.86
CA ALA A 30 28.28 -33.62 -16.54
C ALA A 30 26.74 -33.69 -16.45
N SER A 31 26.09 -34.34 -17.41
CA SER A 31 24.63 -34.56 -17.39
C SER A 31 24.16 -35.38 -16.17
N ALA A 32 24.90 -36.43 -15.81
CA ALA A 32 24.61 -37.19 -14.58
C ALA A 32 24.77 -36.31 -13.34
N GLN A 33 25.81 -35.46 -13.29
CA GLN A 33 26.02 -34.53 -12.19
C GLN A 33 24.90 -33.49 -12.08
N TYR A 34 24.55 -32.82 -13.18
CA TYR A 34 23.46 -31.85 -13.20
C TYR A 34 22.12 -32.47 -12.78
N ARG A 35 21.82 -33.71 -13.18
CA ARG A 35 20.62 -34.41 -12.71
C ARG A 35 20.60 -34.60 -11.20
N ARG A 36 21.75 -34.90 -10.58
CA ARG A 36 21.87 -35.00 -9.10
C ARG A 36 21.70 -33.63 -8.45
N ASP A 37 22.34 -32.61 -9.00
CA ASP A 37 22.28 -31.25 -8.44
C ASP A 37 20.86 -30.68 -8.53
N VAL A 38 20.18 -30.85 -9.67
CA VAL A 38 18.77 -30.47 -9.85
C VAL A 38 17.89 -31.21 -8.83
N ALA A 39 18.11 -32.50 -8.60
CA ALA A 39 17.36 -33.24 -7.59
C ALA A 39 17.63 -32.71 -6.18
N ALA A 40 18.88 -32.39 -5.83
CA ALA A 40 19.24 -31.81 -4.54
C ALA A 40 18.63 -30.42 -4.35
N LEU A 41 18.66 -29.56 -5.37
CA LEU A 41 18.04 -28.23 -5.34
C LEU A 41 16.52 -28.31 -5.18
N LYS A 42 15.85 -29.20 -5.92
CA LYS A 42 14.40 -29.43 -5.78
C LYS A 42 14.02 -29.88 -4.37
N ARG A 43 14.81 -30.77 -3.76
CA ARG A 43 14.60 -31.19 -2.36
C ARG A 43 14.77 -30.04 -1.37
N ARG A 44 15.80 -29.20 -1.56
CA ARG A 44 16.04 -28.02 -0.73
C ARG A 44 14.91 -26.99 -0.87
N ALA A 45 14.46 -26.73 -2.10
CA ALA A 45 13.33 -25.84 -2.36
C ALA A 45 12.07 -26.34 -1.64
N ALA A 46 11.72 -27.62 -1.78
CA ALA A 46 10.57 -28.20 -1.08
C ALA A 46 10.70 -28.13 0.46
N ALA A 47 11.91 -28.29 1.00
CA ALA A 47 12.15 -28.16 2.44
C ALA A 47 11.96 -26.70 2.92
N LEU A 48 12.47 -25.73 2.17
CA LEU A 48 12.29 -24.31 2.47
C LEU A 48 10.83 -23.88 2.34
N GLU A 49 10.13 -24.31 1.30
CA GLU A 49 8.69 -24.05 1.12
C GLU A 49 7.88 -24.59 2.31
N ARG A 50 8.20 -25.78 2.82
CA ARG A 50 7.58 -26.31 4.05
C ARG A 50 7.90 -25.47 5.27
N GLN A 51 9.13 -24.98 5.43
CA GLN A 51 9.50 -24.10 6.53
C GLN A 51 8.74 -22.78 6.45
N VAL A 52 8.64 -22.17 5.27
CA VAL A 52 7.84 -20.95 5.06
C VAL A 52 6.38 -21.21 5.42
N ALA A 53 5.78 -22.31 4.95
CA ALA A 53 4.39 -22.65 5.28
C ALA A 53 4.17 -22.85 6.80
N LEU A 54 5.13 -23.47 7.50
CA LEU A 54 5.09 -23.61 8.96
C LEU A 54 5.21 -22.25 9.66
N LEU A 55 6.11 -21.39 9.21
CA LEU A 55 6.29 -20.05 9.77
C LEU A 55 5.07 -19.17 9.52
N GLU A 56 4.49 -19.22 8.33
CA GLU A 56 3.24 -18.53 8.00
C GLU A 56 2.10 -19.03 8.88
N ARG A 57 1.95 -20.35 9.03
CA ARG A 57 0.94 -20.93 9.94
C ARG A 57 1.15 -20.49 11.38
N ASN A 58 2.40 -20.47 11.87
CA ASN A 58 2.72 -20.02 13.22
C ASN A 58 2.49 -18.52 13.39
N ALA A 59 2.81 -17.70 12.39
CA ALA A 59 2.54 -16.28 12.37
C ALA A 59 1.02 -16.00 12.38
N HIS A 60 0.25 -16.77 11.61
CA HIS A 60 -1.21 -16.70 11.63
C HIS A 60 -1.81 -17.19 12.95
N ALA A 61 -1.25 -18.23 13.57
CA ALA A 61 -1.67 -18.71 14.88
C ALA A 61 -1.32 -17.72 16.02
N GLN A 62 -0.18 -17.03 15.94
CA GLN A 62 0.15 -15.93 16.86
C GLN A 62 -0.62 -14.63 16.56
N ALA A 63 -1.15 -14.49 15.35
CA ALA A 63 -2.06 -13.40 14.99
C ALA A 63 -3.53 -13.68 15.33
N ALA A 64 -3.89 -14.91 15.75
CA ALA A 64 -5.10 -15.12 16.52
C ALA A 64 -4.92 -14.40 17.86
N PRO A 65 -5.92 -13.64 18.34
CA PRO A 65 -5.72 -12.67 19.41
C PRO A 65 -5.45 -13.39 20.73
N ALA A 66 -4.18 -13.68 21.00
CA ALA A 66 -3.71 -13.78 22.35
C ALA A 66 -3.90 -12.37 22.94
N GLU A 67 -4.87 -12.25 23.84
CA GLU A 67 -4.88 -11.22 24.88
C GLU A 67 -3.62 -11.38 25.74
N SER A 68 -2.46 -11.05 25.19
CA SER A 68 -1.26 -10.79 25.95
C SER A 68 -1.29 -9.31 26.31
N ALA A 69 -1.75 -9.06 27.53
CA ALA A 69 -1.46 -7.94 28.44
C ALA A 69 -1.25 -6.53 27.83
N PRO A 70 -1.81 -5.47 28.44
CA PRO A 70 -1.69 -4.13 27.92
C PRO A 70 -0.25 -3.64 28.11
N ALA A 71 0.64 -3.92 27.16
CA ALA A 71 1.70 -2.98 26.83
C ALA A 71 0.94 -1.73 26.38
N GLU A 72 0.85 -0.75 27.29
CA GLU A 72 0.05 0.46 27.18
C GLU A 72 -0.18 0.83 25.71
N SER A 73 -1.31 0.38 25.18
CA SER A 73 -1.73 0.81 23.86
C SER A 73 -2.22 2.22 24.06
N THR A 74 -1.26 3.15 24.17
CA THR A 74 -1.53 4.57 24.19
C THR A 74 -2.31 4.82 22.91
N LYS A 75 -3.63 4.89 23.05
CA LYS A 75 -4.60 5.02 21.97
C LYS A 75 -4.02 6.02 20.98
N LEU A 76 -3.53 5.54 19.84
CA LEU A 76 -2.63 6.31 18.99
C LEU A 76 -3.39 7.50 18.42
N ARG A 77 -3.35 8.61 19.15
CA ARG A 77 -4.11 9.80 18.79
C ARG A 77 -3.36 10.49 17.67
N PHE A 78 -4.04 10.64 16.54
CA PHE A 78 -3.56 11.50 15.48
C PHE A 78 -3.76 12.96 15.85
N THR A 79 -2.71 13.77 15.73
CA THR A 79 -2.79 15.23 15.85
C THR A 79 -2.07 15.86 14.66
N ALA A 80 -2.72 16.82 13.99
CA ALA A 80 -2.14 17.53 12.85
C ALA A 80 -0.85 18.27 13.23
N LYS A 81 -0.82 18.88 14.43
CA LYS A 81 0.37 19.53 14.99
C LYS A 81 1.52 18.53 15.20
N GLY A 82 1.23 17.36 15.76
CA GLY A 82 2.23 16.30 15.99
C GLY A 82 2.88 15.82 14.69
N LEU A 83 2.07 15.63 13.63
CA LEU A 83 2.58 15.27 12.30
C LEU A 83 3.57 16.31 11.76
N ARG A 84 3.21 17.60 11.84
CA ARG A 84 4.06 18.70 11.36
C ARG A 84 5.37 18.76 12.15
N THR A 85 5.31 18.62 13.48
CA THR A 85 6.51 18.62 14.33
C THR A 85 7.41 17.43 14.02
N GLN A 86 6.85 16.23 13.85
CA GLN A 86 7.59 15.02 13.48
C GLN A 86 8.30 15.19 12.13
N ARG A 87 7.60 15.72 11.12
CA ARG A 87 8.19 15.99 9.80
C ARG A 87 9.34 17.01 9.89
N LYS A 88 9.15 18.10 10.63
CA LYS A 88 10.20 19.11 10.87
C LYS A 88 11.39 18.53 11.62
N ARG A 89 11.14 17.70 12.64
CA ARG A 89 12.20 16.98 13.40
C ARG A 89 13.04 16.10 12.48
N LEU A 90 12.42 15.43 11.51
CA LEU A 90 13.13 14.61 10.52
C LEU A 90 13.78 15.43 9.39
N GLY A 91 13.45 16.72 9.26
CA GLY A 91 13.97 17.58 8.19
C GLY A 91 13.48 17.18 6.78
N LEU A 92 12.31 16.54 6.69
CA LEU A 92 11.78 16.03 5.43
C LEU A 92 10.75 16.98 4.82
N SER A 93 10.72 17.08 3.49
CA SER A 93 9.60 17.71 2.78
C SER A 93 8.33 16.87 2.94
N ALA A 94 7.16 17.47 2.76
CA ALA A 94 5.90 16.73 2.83
C ALA A 94 5.85 15.58 1.82
N GLY A 95 6.45 15.76 0.64
CA GLY A 95 6.55 14.71 -0.37
C GLY A 95 7.48 13.56 0.02
N ALA A 96 8.64 13.86 0.61
CA ALA A 96 9.55 12.84 1.12
C ALA A 96 8.92 12.06 2.27
N TYR A 97 8.24 12.76 3.18
CA TYR A 97 7.51 12.14 4.28
C TYR A 97 6.35 11.27 3.78
N ALA A 98 5.64 11.73 2.75
CA ALA A 98 4.55 10.97 2.13
C ALA A 98 5.05 9.65 1.53
N LYS A 99 6.21 9.64 0.88
CA LYS A 99 6.85 8.41 0.36
C LYS A 99 7.12 7.40 1.47
N LEU A 100 7.63 7.85 2.63
CA LEU A 100 7.87 6.98 3.78
C LEU A 100 6.59 6.37 4.36
N VAL A 101 5.48 7.10 4.31
CA VAL A 101 4.17 6.63 4.79
C VAL A 101 3.42 5.83 3.70
N GLY A 102 3.84 5.89 2.44
CA GLY A 102 3.15 5.26 1.30
C GLY A 102 1.91 6.04 0.83
N VAL A 103 1.89 7.36 0.99
CA VAL A 103 0.77 8.23 0.58
C VAL A 103 1.23 9.34 -0.36
N THR A 104 0.27 10.10 -0.90
CA THR A 104 0.57 11.27 -1.73
C THR A 104 0.97 12.48 -0.87
N ALA A 105 1.78 13.38 -1.43
CA ALA A 105 2.15 14.63 -0.76
C ALA A 105 0.91 15.47 -0.38
N GLN A 106 -0.12 15.46 -1.23
CA GLN A 106 -1.38 16.17 -0.99
C GLN A 106 -2.10 15.66 0.27
N SER A 107 -2.10 14.35 0.50
CA SER A 107 -2.70 13.76 1.71
C SER A 107 -2.01 14.27 2.98
N ILE A 108 -0.67 14.36 2.99
CA ILE A 108 0.08 14.92 4.12
C ILE A 108 -0.31 16.40 4.35
N TYR A 109 -0.38 17.22 3.30
CA TYR A 109 -0.81 18.61 3.45
C TYR A 109 -2.25 18.74 3.97
N ASN A 110 -3.17 17.88 3.54
CA ASN A 110 -4.56 17.88 4.01
C ASN A 110 -4.66 17.47 5.49
N TRP A 111 -3.82 16.53 5.94
CA TRP A 111 -3.74 16.14 7.34
C TRP A 111 -3.06 17.19 8.21
N GLU A 112 -1.99 17.82 7.73
CA GLU A 112 -1.32 18.94 8.42
C GLU A 112 -2.20 20.18 8.55
N ARG A 113 -3.16 20.36 7.64
CA ARG A 113 -4.19 21.42 7.68
C ARG A 113 -5.44 21.03 8.45
N GLY A 114 -5.59 19.76 8.82
CA GLY A 114 -6.76 19.25 9.54
C GLY A 114 -8.02 19.09 8.69
N THR A 115 -7.93 19.26 7.36
CA THR A 115 -9.05 19.12 6.42
C THR A 115 -9.51 17.66 6.27
N ALA A 116 -8.60 16.71 6.47
CA ALA A 116 -8.88 15.28 6.42
C ALA A 116 -8.22 14.55 7.59
N LYS A 117 -8.79 13.42 7.98
CA LYS A 117 -8.23 12.53 9.01
C LYS A 117 -7.64 11.27 8.35
N PRO A 118 -6.43 10.84 8.75
CA PRO A 118 -5.85 9.59 8.25
C PRO A 118 -6.67 8.38 8.70
N ARG A 119 -6.67 7.32 7.88
CA ARG A 119 -7.25 6.02 8.24
C ARG A 119 -6.41 5.35 9.33
N GLN A 120 -6.99 4.39 10.04
CA GLN A 120 -6.31 3.72 11.16
C GLN A 120 -4.96 3.08 10.75
N SER A 121 -4.89 2.48 9.57
CA SER A 121 -3.63 1.94 9.00
C SER A 121 -2.56 3.01 8.80
N GLN A 122 -2.97 4.21 8.35
CA GLN A 122 -2.07 5.35 8.14
C GLN A 122 -1.63 5.97 9.47
N ILE A 123 -2.49 5.95 10.50
CA ILE A 123 -2.13 6.38 11.86
C ILE A 123 -1.05 5.46 12.43
N ALA A 124 -1.18 4.14 12.25
CA ALA A 124 -0.17 3.17 12.65
C ALA A 124 1.16 3.39 11.90
N ALA A 125 1.10 3.63 10.58
CA ALA A 125 2.29 3.96 9.78
C ALA A 125 2.99 5.24 10.27
N ILE A 126 2.24 6.32 10.56
CA ILE A 126 2.79 7.57 11.12
C ILE A 126 3.40 7.33 12.52
N ALA A 127 2.76 6.48 13.33
CA ALA A 127 3.25 6.12 14.66
C ALA A 127 4.57 5.34 14.61
N ALA A 128 4.71 4.38 13.69
CA ALA A 128 5.96 3.65 13.47
C ALA A 128 7.12 4.59 13.11
N LEU A 129 6.84 5.68 12.39
CA LEU A 129 7.84 6.71 12.08
C LEU A 129 8.23 7.59 13.29
N ARG A 130 7.56 7.50 14.46
CA ARG A 130 7.91 8.33 15.63
C ARG A 130 9.18 7.88 16.33
N GLY A 131 9.50 6.59 16.27
CA GLY A 131 10.74 6.02 16.83
C GLY A 131 11.97 6.20 15.94
N ILE A 132 11.80 6.59 14.68
CA ILE A 132 12.88 6.63 13.69
C ILE A 132 13.64 7.96 13.75
N GLY A 133 14.97 7.89 13.64
CA GLY A 133 15.87 9.04 13.60
C GLY A 133 16.03 9.68 12.21
N LYS A 134 16.63 10.88 12.12
CA LYS A 134 16.89 11.59 10.84
C LYS A 134 17.69 10.73 9.83
N LYS A 135 18.71 10.01 10.31
CA LYS A 135 19.60 9.18 9.48
C LYS A 135 18.85 8.00 8.87
N GLU A 136 18.10 7.28 9.71
CA GLU A 136 17.28 6.13 9.29
C GLU A 136 16.15 6.55 8.35
N ALA A 137 15.50 7.70 8.60
CA ALA A 137 14.45 8.20 7.72
C ALA A 137 14.98 8.52 6.31
N LYS A 138 16.20 9.06 6.21
CA LYS A 138 16.88 9.29 4.91
C LYS A 138 17.31 7.97 4.26
N ALA A 139 17.84 7.03 5.03
CA ALA A 139 18.22 5.71 4.53
C ALA A 139 17.00 4.95 3.95
N LYS A 140 15.88 4.94 4.68
CA LYS A 140 14.61 4.36 4.19
C LYS A 140 14.12 5.07 2.93
N LEU A 141 14.25 6.40 2.86
CA LEU A 141 13.87 7.16 1.66
C LEU A 141 14.78 6.83 0.45
N ALA A 142 16.06 6.53 0.68
CA ALA A 142 17.01 6.16 -0.36
C ALA A 142 16.82 4.71 -0.85
N GLN A 143 16.41 3.81 0.03
CA GLN A 143 16.06 2.42 -0.31
C GLN A 143 14.73 2.31 -1.05
N LEU A 144 13.83 3.29 -0.91
CA LEU A 144 12.61 3.34 -1.70
C LEU A 144 12.95 3.74 -3.14
N PRO A 145 12.61 2.90 -4.15
CA PRO A 145 12.85 3.25 -5.54
C PRO A 145 12.12 4.56 -5.88
N ALA A 146 12.81 5.46 -6.58
CA ALA A 146 12.23 6.69 -7.08
C ALA A 146 11.13 6.37 -8.11
N ALA A 147 9.89 6.21 -7.64
CA ALA A 147 8.73 6.07 -8.52
C ALA A 147 8.65 7.26 -9.50
N PRO A 148 8.32 7.01 -10.78
CA PRO A 148 8.67 7.90 -11.88
C PRO A 148 7.97 9.25 -11.79
N ALA A 149 8.76 10.31 -11.94
CA ALA A 149 8.26 11.63 -12.23
C ALA A 149 7.49 11.59 -13.55
N LYS A 150 6.15 11.68 -13.49
CA LYS A 150 5.37 12.12 -14.66
C LYS A 150 5.82 13.53 -15.00
N ARG A 151 6.79 13.63 -15.91
CA ARG A 151 7.29 14.87 -16.49
C ARG A 151 6.18 15.51 -17.33
N ALA A 152 5.95 16.80 -17.06
CA ALA A 152 5.58 17.83 -18.02
C ALA A 152 4.50 17.52 -19.08
N ALA A 153 3.23 17.80 -18.72
CA ALA A 153 2.20 18.19 -19.69
C ALA A 153 1.57 19.52 -19.25
N ALA A 154 2.39 20.57 -19.23
CA ALA A 154 1.93 21.94 -18.98
C ALA A 154 2.86 22.93 -19.72
N LYS A 155 2.82 22.91 -21.05
CA LYS A 155 3.33 24.01 -21.88
C LYS A 155 2.64 24.05 -23.24
N LYS A 156 1.40 24.58 -23.27
CA LYS A 156 0.83 25.31 -24.42
C LYS A 156 -0.15 26.37 -23.90
N VAL A 157 0.41 27.48 -23.45
CA VAL A 157 -0.25 28.78 -23.48
C VAL A 157 0.62 29.66 -24.38
N ALA A 158 0.24 29.81 -25.64
CA ALA A 158 0.66 30.92 -26.49
C ALA A 158 -0.16 30.96 -27.80
N ALA A 159 -0.83 32.10 -27.98
CA ALA A 159 -1.14 32.74 -29.26
C ALA A 159 -2.24 32.17 -30.18
N LYS A 160 -3.47 32.65 -29.99
CA LYS A 160 -4.23 33.29 -31.07
C LYS A 160 -5.13 34.42 -30.52
N LYS A 161 -4.67 35.67 -30.66
CA LYS A 161 -5.50 36.90 -30.69
C LYS A 161 -6.30 36.84 -32.02
N THR A 162 -7.55 37.30 -32.20
CA THR A 162 -8.12 38.66 -32.12
C THR A 162 -9.64 38.65 -32.43
N ALA A 163 -10.48 39.22 -31.55
CA ALA A 163 -11.74 40.04 -31.69
C ALA A 163 -12.85 39.77 -32.79
N PRO A 164 -14.10 40.33 -32.70
CA PRO A 164 -14.65 41.27 -31.71
C PRO A 164 -16.05 40.95 -31.12
N ARG A 165 -16.39 41.78 -30.12
CA ARG A 165 -17.62 41.93 -29.34
C ARG A 165 -18.92 42.04 -30.16
N LYS A 166 -20.01 41.45 -29.66
CA LYS A 166 -21.36 42.03 -29.79
C LYS A 166 -22.11 42.01 -28.45
N ALA A 167 -22.56 43.20 -28.07
CA ALA A 167 -23.38 43.50 -26.91
C ALA A 167 -24.80 42.93 -27.06
N LYS A 168 -25.41 42.47 -25.96
CA LYS A 168 -26.87 42.33 -25.88
C LYS A 168 -27.39 42.79 -24.51
N LYS A 169 -27.57 44.11 -24.44
CA LYS A 169 -28.75 44.86 -23.95
C LYS A 169 -29.45 44.36 -22.68
N VAL A 170 -29.21 45.08 -21.58
CA VAL A 170 -30.13 45.20 -20.45
C VAL A 170 -31.39 45.93 -20.92
N LYS A 171 -32.58 45.40 -20.59
CA LYS A 171 -33.84 46.17 -20.62
C LYS A 171 -34.52 46.01 -19.25
N LYS A 172 -34.70 47.15 -18.59
CA LYS A 172 -35.37 47.36 -17.29
C LYS A 172 -36.67 48.10 -17.56
N VAL A 173 -37.83 47.56 -17.17
CA VAL A 173 -39.11 48.28 -16.91
C VAL A 173 -39.95 47.31 -16.03
N ALA A 174 -40.11 47.48 -14.71
CA ALA A 174 -40.86 48.45 -13.90
C ALA A 174 -42.36 48.11 -13.70
N ALA A 175 -42.78 48.21 -12.43
CA ALA A 175 -44.15 48.19 -11.86
C ALA A 175 -44.86 46.83 -11.81
N LYS A 176 -45.59 46.42 -10.76
CA LYS A 176 -46.51 47.21 -9.93
C LYS A 176 -46.86 46.47 -8.60
N LYS A 177 -46.92 47.26 -7.53
CA LYS A 177 -47.60 47.10 -6.21
C LYS A 177 -48.56 45.92 -6.02
N THR A 178 -48.46 45.26 -4.85
CA THR A 178 -49.45 45.30 -3.75
C THR A 178 -48.90 44.66 -2.46
N ALA A 179 -49.14 45.33 -1.34
CA ALA A 179 -49.01 44.86 0.04
C ALA A 179 -50.30 45.30 0.77
N PRO A 180 -50.53 45.04 2.06
CA PRO A 180 -50.32 43.84 2.89
C PRO A 180 -51.65 43.42 3.59
N ARG A 181 -51.72 42.29 4.30
CA ARG A 181 -52.59 42.20 5.50
C ARG A 181 -52.25 41.05 6.46
N LYS A 182 -52.20 41.43 7.74
CA LYS A 182 -51.94 40.65 8.96
C LYS A 182 -53.19 39.89 9.43
N ALA A 183 -52.98 38.75 10.08
CA ALA A 183 -53.62 38.32 11.35
C ALA A 183 -52.89 37.03 11.82
N LYS A 184 -52.14 37.01 12.93
CA LYS A 184 -52.58 36.74 14.33
C LYS A 184 -53.36 35.41 14.42
N LYS A 185 -53.10 34.44 15.31
CA LYS A 185 -52.58 34.47 16.69
C LYS A 185 -52.38 33.02 17.19
N ALA A 186 -51.36 32.77 18.02
CA ALA A 186 -51.26 31.83 19.17
C ALA A 186 -51.55 30.31 18.94
N VAL A 187 -50.89 29.34 19.58
CA VAL A 187 -50.57 29.20 21.01
C VAL A 187 -49.29 28.37 21.22
N SER A 188 -48.66 28.68 22.35
CA SER A 188 -47.36 28.34 22.91
C SER A 188 -47.11 26.90 23.39
N LYS A 189 -45.82 26.53 23.30
CA LYS A 189 -45.03 25.68 24.21
C LYS A 189 -45.51 25.61 25.68
N LYS A 190 -45.49 24.41 26.27
CA LYS A 190 -44.91 24.16 27.61
C LYS A 190 -44.65 22.66 27.88
N ARG A 191 -43.37 22.27 28.03
CA ARG A 191 -42.87 21.18 28.90
C ARG A 191 -42.67 21.77 30.31
N PRO A 192 -42.27 21.04 31.38
CA PRO A 192 -42.50 19.65 31.82
C PRO A 192 -42.94 19.62 33.33
N ALA A 193 -43.02 18.41 33.94
CA ALA A 193 -42.63 18.07 35.34
C ALA A 193 -43.64 17.22 36.16
N ALA A 194 -43.14 16.04 36.56
CA ALA A 194 -43.25 15.34 37.85
C ALA A 194 -44.49 15.49 38.77
N LYS A 195 -45.09 14.34 39.13
CA LYS A 195 -45.59 13.97 40.49
C LYS A 195 -45.96 12.47 40.47
N LYS A 196 -45.20 11.59 41.14
CA LYS A 196 -45.43 11.07 42.51
C LYS A 196 -46.82 10.45 42.75
N ARG A 197 -46.84 9.13 43.00
CA ARG A 197 -47.63 8.40 44.03
C ARG A 197 -47.30 6.89 43.87
N ALA A 198 -46.52 6.23 44.73
CA ALA A 198 -46.65 5.93 46.15
C ALA A 198 -47.70 4.83 46.48
N VAL A 199 -47.15 3.63 46.76
CA VAL A 199 -47.45 2.66 47.86
C VAL A 199 -48.90 2.15 47.98
N THR A 200 -49.16 0.83 47.90
CA THR A 200 -49.34 -0.16 49.02
C THR A 200 -50.04 -1.41 48.43
N LYS A 201 -49.99 -2.67 48.88
CA LYS A 201 -49.33 -3.46 49.97
C LYS A 201 -49.79 -4.94 49.79
N ARG A 202 -48.93 -5.94 50.11
CA ARG A 202 -49.23 -7.32 50.61
C ARG A 202 -50.04 -8.25 49.68
N LYS A 203 -50.00 -9.58 49.71
CA LYS A 203 -49.55 -10.71 50.58
C LYS A 203 -49.59 -11.91 49.58
N LYS A 204 -48.69 -12.89 49.54
CA LYS A 204 -48.43 -13.95 50.52
C LYS A 204 -47.31 -14.81 49.91
#